data_AF-A0A7J3IG94-F1
#
_entry.id   AF-A0A7J3IG94-F1
#
_cell.length_a   1.000
_cell.length_b   1.000
_cell.length_c   1.000
_cell.angle_alpha   90.00
_cell.angle_beta   90.00
_cell.angle_gamma   90.00
#
_symmetry.space_group_name_H-M   'P 1'
#
loop_
_entity.id
_entity.type
_entity.pdbx_description
1 polymer ?
#
loop_
_entity_poly.entity_id
_entity_poly.type
_entity_poly.pdbx_seq_one_letter_code
_entity_poly.pdbx_strand_id
1 'polypeptide(L)'
;MSVENEIFHALYYIFPAYCANAAPVIFGGGKPIDFGKKFIDGRPIFGPNKTYRGLISGLLVGALVGYVQGIISPIYNLPGSSILRGFILS
;
A
#
# COMPACT_ATOMS: atom_id res chain seq x y z
N MET A 1 2.48 17.72 21.70
CA MET A 1 1.36 17.07 20.98
C MET A 1 0.78 16.00 21.90
N SER A 2 -0.54 15.83 21.98
CA SER A 2 -1.13 14.74 22.78
C SER A 2 -0.83 13.39 22.12
N VAL A 3 -0.78 12.32 22.91
CA VAL A 3 -0.58 10.95 22.40
C VAL A 3 -1.66 10.58 21.37
N GLU A 4 -2.89 11.04 21.59
CA GLU A 4 -4.02 10.85 20.66
C GLU A 4 -3.73 11.44 19.27
N ASN A 5 -3.17 12.66 19.21
CA ASN A 5 -2.78 13.28 17.96
C ASN A 5 -1.67 12.48 17.27
N GLU A 6 -0.66 11.99 18.00
CA GLU A 6 0.40 11.18 17.41
C GLU A 6 -0.15 9.90 16.77
N ILE A 7 -1.03 9.19 17.48
CA ILE A 7 -1.68 7.97 16.96
C ILE A 7 -2.48 8.29 15.71
N PHE A 8 -3.28 9.37 15.72
CA PHE A 8 -4.05 9.78 14.56
C PHE A 8 -3.15 10.10 13.36
N HIS A 9 -2.07 10.85 13.56
CA HIS A 9 -1.14 11.21 12.50
C HIS A 9 -0.45 9.97 11.91
N ALA A 10 -0.03 9.01 12.75
CA ALA A 10 0.57 7.77 12.29
C ALA A 10 -0.41 6.91 11.48
N LEU A 11 -1.66 6.78 11.95
CA LEU A 11 -2.71 6.04 11.24
C LEU A 11 -3.07 6.71 9.91
N TYR A 12 -3.23 8.04 9.90
CA TYR A 12 -3.49 8.79 8.69
C TYR A 12 -2.35 8.61 7.67
N TYR A 13 -1.11 8.62 8.14
CA TYR A 13 0.06 8.47 7.28
C TYR A 13 0.18 7.08 6.64
N ILE A 14 -0.06 6.00 7.38
CA ILE A 14 0.06 4.62 6.88
C ILE A 14 -1.17 4.17 6.06
N PHE A 15 -2.26 4.94 6.11
CA PHE A 15 -3.55 4.56 5.53
C PHE A 15 -3.50 4.16 4.03
N PRO A 16 -2.79 4.87 3.12
CA PRO A 16 -2.67 4.44 1.73
C PRO A 16 -2.03 3.06 1.57
N ALA A 17 -1.01 2.75 2.40
CA ALA A 17 -0.32 1.47 2.36
C ALA A 17 -1.23 0.33 2.83
N TYR A 18 -2.09 0.57 3.83
CA TYR A 18 -3.10 -0.40 4.26
C TYR A 18 -4.15 -0.65 3.17
N CYS A 19 -4.62 0.40 2.51
CA CYS A 19 -5.53 0.26 1.37
C CYS A 19 -4.88 -0.51 0.20
N ALA A 20 -3.61 -0.20 -0.12
CA ALA A 20 -2.84 -0.89 -1.15
C ALA A 20 -2.65 -2.38 -0.83
N ASN A 21 -2.43 -2.74 0.43
CA ASN A 21 -2.26 -4.13 0.87
C ASN A 21 -3.58 -4.91 0.89
N ALA A 22 -4.70 -4.24 1.18
CA ALA A 22 -6.03 -4.87 1.20
C ALA A 22 -6.60 -5.07 -0.21
N ALA A 23 -6.30 -4.20 -1.17
CA ALA A 23 -6.84 -4.26 -2.53
C ALA A 23 -6.64 -5.62 -3.25
N PRO A 24 -5.47 -6.28 -3.19
CA PRO A 24 -5.27 -7.61 -3.77
C PRO A 24 -6.22 -8.70 -3.24
N VAL A 25 -6.80 -8.54 -2.04
CA VAL A 25 -7.74 -9.52 -1.48
C VAL A 25 -9.04 -9.55 -2.28
N ILE A 26 -9.46 -8.39 -2.80
CA ILE A 26 -10.71 -8.25 -3.58
C ILE A 26 -10.43 -8.39 -5.08
N PHE A 27 -9.35 -7.76 -5.57
CA PHE A 27 -9.08 -7.60 -7.00
C PHE A 27 -7.94 -8.47 -7.55
N GLY A 28 -7.24 -9.21 -6.68
CA GLY A 28 -6.08 -10.02 -7.02
C GLY A 28 -6.40 -11.35 -7.71
N GLY A 29 -5.51 -12.32 -7.53
CA GLY A 29 -5.56 -13.61 -8.24
C GLY A 29 -5.01 -13.57 -9.66
N GLY A 30 -5.17 -14.66 -10.41
CA GLY A 30 -4.57 -14.83 -11.73
C GLY A 30 -3.08 -15.20 -11.69
N LYS A 31 -2.31 -14.74 -12.67
CA LYS A 31 -0.93 -15.17 -12.88
C LYS A 31 0.00 -14.71 -11.74
N PRO A 32 0.71 -15.64 -11.07
CA PRO A 32 1.76 -15.30 -10.10
C PRO A 32 2.88 -14.48 -10.73
N ILE A 33 3.44 -13.54 -9.98
CA ILE A 33 4.53 -12.65 -10.42
C ILE A 33 5.83 -13.42 -10.62
N ASP A 34 6.04 -14.50 -9.87
CA ASP A 34 7.22 -15.37 -10.01
C ASP A 34 7.14 -16.34 -11.19
N PHE A 35 6.03 -16.37 -11.96
CA PHE A 35 5.79 -17.34 -13.04
C PHE A 35 5.92 -18.80 -12.60
N GLY A 36 5.71 -19.11 -11.31
CA GLY A 36 5.90 -20.46 -10.77
C GLY A 36 7.37 -20.85 -10.57
N LYS A 37 8.30 -19.90 -10.65
CA LYS A 37 9.71 -20.13 -10.32
C LYS A 37 9.85 -20.53 -8.86
N LYS A 38 10.76 -21.46 -8.61
CA LYS A 38 11.13 -21.93 -7.29
C LYS A 38 12.47 -21.33 -6.87
N PHE A 39 12.61 -21.07 -5.58
CA PHE A 39 13.85 -20.70 -4.95
C PHE A 39 14.72 -21.96 -4.70
N ILE A 40 15.96 -21.77 -4.22
CA ILE A 40 16.97 -22.84 -4.06
C ILE A 40 16.47 -23.94 -3.11
N ASP A 41 15.57 -23.59 -2.19
CA ASP A 41 14.91 -24.49 -1.24
C ASP A 41 13.72 -25.27 -1.84
N GLY A 42 13.44 -25.10 -3.14
CA GLY A 42 12.34 -25.74 -3.86
C GLY A 42 10.96 -25.11 -3.64
N ARG A 43 10.86 -24.00 -2.89
CA ARG A 43 9.59 -23.29 -2.60
C ARG A 43 9.35 -22.17 -3.62
N PRO A 44 8.10 -21.75 -3.87
CA PRO A 44 7.82 -20.58 -4.71
C PRO A 44 8.52 -19.32 -4.19
N ILE A 45 9.05 -18.48 -5.07
CA ILE A 45 9.80 -17.26 -4.68
C ILE A 45 8.90 -16.27 -3.93
N PHE A 46 7.70 -15.99 -4.45
CA PHE A 46 6.77 -15.04 -3.85
C PHE A 46 5.49 -15.71 -3.34
N GLY A 47 5.19 -16.92 -3.84
CA GLY A 47 3.99 -17.65 -3.48
C GLY A 47 2.81 -17.35 -4.42
N PRO A 48 1.80 -18.22 -4.42
CA PRO A 48 0.72 -18.19 -5.42
C PRO A 48 -0.16 -16.94 -5.32
N ASN A 49 -0.23 -16.31 -4.15
CA ASN A 49 -1.09 -15.16 -3.89
C ASN A 49 -0.46 -13.81 -4.30
N LYS A 50 0.79 -13.81 -4.75
CA LYS A 50 1.46 -12.60 -5.25
C LYS A 50 1.31 -12.53 -6.76
N THR A 51 0.21 -11.95 -7.23
CA THR A 51 -0.19 -11.94 -8.63
C THR A 51 -0.06 -10.55 -9.26
N TYR A 52 0.11 -10.51 -10.59
CA TYR A 52 0.19 -9.23 -11.33
C TYR A 52 -1.06 -8.36 -11.14
N ARG A 53 -2.25 -8.98 -11.13
CA ARG A 53 -3.51 -8.26 -10.85
C ARG A 53 -3.53 -7.68 -9.44
N GLY A 54 -3.02 -8.44 -8.46
CA GLY A 54 -2.85 -7.96 -7.09
C GLY A 54 -1.91 -6.76 -7.03
N LEU A 55 -0.74 -6.86 -7.65
CA LEU A 55 0.25 -5.78 -7.68
C LEU A 55 -0.33 -4.49 -8.30
N ILE A 56 -0.96 -4.61 -9.47
CA ILE A 56 -1.53 -3.45 -10.19
C ILE A 56 -2.68 -2.83 -9.38
N SER A 57 -3.60 -3.64 -8.86
CA SER A 57 -4.72 -3.14 -8.06
C SER A 57 -4.25 -2.47 -6.77
N GLY A 58 -3.27 -3.05 -6.07
CA GLY A 58 -2.65 -2.44 -4.89
C GLY A 58 -2.00 -1.10 -5.20
N LEU A 59 -1.23 -1.02 -6.29
CA LEU A 59 -0.60 0.23 -6.72
C LEU A 59 -1.63 1.31 -7.04
N LEU A 60 -2.68 0.98 -7.81
CA LEU A 60 -3.71 1.93 -8.20
C LEU A 60 -4.52 2.42 -7.00
N VAL A 61 -4.94 1.52 -6.11
CA VAL A 61 -5.72 1.88 -4.92
C VAL A 61 -4.88 2.70 -3.94
N GLY A 62 -3.63 2.30 -3.67
CA GLY A 62 -2.72 3.07 -2.82
C GLY A 62 -2.45 4.46 -3.37
N ALA A 63 -2.16 4.57 -4.67
CA ALA A 63 -1.92 5.85 -5.33
C ALA A 63 -3.17 6.75 -5.29
N LEU A 64 -4.35 6.20 -5.55
CA LEU A 64 -5.61 6.95 -5.48
C LEU A 64 -5.88 7.48 -4.07
N VAL A 65 -5.74 6.63 -3.04
CA VAL A 65 -5.93 7.04 -1.65
C VAL A 65 -4.92 8.12 -1.24
N GLY A 66 -3.64 7.94 -1.58
CA GLY A 66 -2.60 8.93 -1.31
C GLY A 66 -2.83 10.26 -2.04
N TYR A 67 -3.32 10.21 -3.28
CA TYR A 67 -3.68 11.40 -4.05
C TYR A 67 -4.85 12.16 -3.39
N VAL A 68 -5.91 11.45 -2.99
CA VAL A 68 -7.05 12.02 -2.27
C VAL A 68 -6.61 12.64 -0.94
N GLN A 69 -5.74 11.97 -0.17
CA GLN A 69 -5.17 12.54 1.04
C GLN A 69 -4.36 13.81 0.77
N GLY A 70 -3.62 13.87 -0.35
CA GLY A 70 -2.90 15.08 -0.76
C GLY A 70 -3.80 16.29 -1.03
N ILE A 71 -5.01 16.07 -1.56
CA ILE A 71 -6.00 17.14 -1.77
C ILE A 71 -6.66 17.55 -0.45
N ILE A 72 -7.07 16.58 0.37
CA ILE A 72 -7.84 16.82 1.60
C ILE A 72 -6.97 17.41 2.71
N SER A 73 -5.70 17.01 2.79
CA SER A 73 -4.80 17.42 3.87
C SER A 73 -4.69 18.94 4.07
N PRO A 74 -4.41 19.76 3.04
CA PRO A 74 -4.34 21.22 3.22
C PRO A 74 -5.70 21.86 3.56
N ILE A 75 -6.81 21.26 3.12
CA ILE A 75 -8.16 21.78 3.38
C ILE A 75 -8.50 21.73 4.87
N TYR A 76 -8.06 20.66 5.55
CA TYR A 76 -8.41 20.40 6.95
C TYR A 76 -7.23 20.55 7.93
N ASN A 77 -6.11 21.13 7.48
CA ASN A 77 -4.85 21.19 8.27
C ASN A 77 -4.41 19.82 8.81
N LEU A 78 -4.69 18.74 8.06
CA LEU A 78 -4.24 17.39 8.40
C LEU A 78 -2.77 17.21 7.99
N PRO A 79 -2.05 16.23 8.58
CA PRO A 79 -0.68 15.93 8.18
C PRO A 79 -0.56 15.70 6.67
N GLY A 80 0.32 16.48 6.03
CA GLY A 80 0.60 16.44 4.60
C GLY A 80 0.94 15.06 4.08
N SER A 81 0.48 14.74 2.86
CA SER A 81 0.94 13.56 2.14
C SER A 81 2.42 13.74 1.82
N SER A 82 3.27 13.14 2.64
CA SER A 82 4.70 13.11 2.36
C SER A 82 4.96 11.98 1.37
N ILE A 83 4.47 12.12 0.12
CA ILE A 83 4.61 11.12 -0.95
C ILE A 83 6.06 10.61 -1.01
N LEU A 84 7.02 11.52 -0.89
CA LEU A 84 8.45 11.21 -0.82
C LEU A 84 8.83 10.37 0.42
N ARG A 85 8.34 10.73 1.61
CA ARG A 85 8.60 9.93 2.83
C ARG A 85 7.91 8.57 2.76
N GLY A 86 6.72 8.51 2.16
CA GLY A 86 5.96 7.28 1.97
C GLY A 86 6.75 6.31 1.08
N PHE A 87 7.30 6.82 -0.03
CA PHE A 87 8.19 6.04 -0.89
C PHE A 87 9.48 5.61 -0.18
N ILE A 88 10.09 6.46 0.66
CA ILE A 88 11.32 6.14 1.39
C ILE A 88 11.09 5.07 2.48
N LEU A 89 9.92 5.03 3.10
CA LEU A 89 9.58 4.09 4.18
C LEU A 89 8.92 2.78 3.69
N SER A 90 8.59 2.69 2.40
CA SER A 90 8.05 1.48 1.74
C SER A 90 9.16 0.60 1.21
#